data_AF-A0A9X3IYW2-F1
#
_entry.id   AF-A0A9X3IYW2-F1
#
_cell.length_a   1.000
_cell.length_b   1.000
_cell.length_c   1.000
_cell.angle_alpha   90.00
_cell.angle_beta   90.00
_cell.angle_gamma   90.00
#
_symmetry.space_group_name_H-M   'P 1'
#
loop_
_entity.id
_entity.type
_entity.pdbx_description
1 polymer ?
#
loop_
_entity_poly.entity_id
_entity_poly.type
_entity_poly.pdbx_seq_one_letter_code
_entity_poly.pdbx_strand_id
1 'polypeptide(L)'
;MRLMPNRLISCALVSALLSACGDDGGKATGATNPNPNTTNNDTTSSGTEGETSTGGPDQTTSTTSTTAPPEPTTTGTSGDSSTTDGSFITPPDGGGGTKECDQWTQDCPEGQKCMPYSGDGDNAWESLKCTPVMENAGQVGDPCTVEGSGVSGIDNCDEGNMCWDVVDGVGVCVALCIGSPDAPDCAAPMTSCLISNDGVLTLCLPFCDPLLQDCPGDDLCIPNPQNPDAFLCVLDASGEEGQEYDACEYINACDKGFTCANPEVALECDTMAIGCCIAFCDVTEAGVCTGQNAECLAWYEAGMAPPGFENVGFCGIPQ
;
A
#
# COMPACT_ATOMS: atom_id res chain seq x y z
N MET A 1 62.07 -12.42 46.63
CA MET A 1 62.79 -13.55 47.29
C MET A 1 62.27 -14.83 46.66
N ARG A 2 63.11 -15.61 45.95
CA ARG A 2 62.69 -16.69 45.01
C ARG A 2 61.80 -16.15 43.86
N LEU A 3 61.53 -16.87 42.78
CA LEU A 3 62.34 -17.61 41.79
C LEU A 3 61.32 -18.00 40.68
N MET A 4 61.77 -18.00 39.42
CA MET A 4 61.05 -18.41 38.20
C MET A 4 60.80 -19.97 38.17
N PRO A 5 60.16 -20.62 37.15
CA PRO A 5 60.00 -20.16 35.76
C PRO A 5 58.79 -20.63 34.89
N ASN A 6 58.76 -20.08 33.67
CA ASN A 6 58.42 -20.71 32.37
C ASN A 6 57.18 -21.60 32.19
N ARG A 7 56.40 -21.27 31.13
CA ARG A 7 56.66 -21.85 29.80
C ARG A 7 56.62 -20.80 28.67
N LEU A 8 57.63 -20.84 27.80
CA LEU A 8 57.59 -20.25 26.45
C LEU A 8 57.26 -21.33 25.42
N ILE A 9 56.88 -20.88 24.22
CA ILE A 9 57.02 -21.43 22.84
C ILE A 9 55.75 -20.97 22.10
N SER A 10 55.71 -19.93 21.24
CA SER A 10 56.69 -19.25 20.34
C SER A 10 56.79 -19.84 18.92
N CYS A 11 56.79 -18.93 17.94
CA CYS A 11 56.80 -19.11 16.48
C CYS A 11 55.49 -19.68 15.87
N ALA A 12 54.84 -19.10 14.83
CA ALA A 12 55.28 -18.44 13.58
C ALA A 12 55.63 -19.47 12.47
N LEU A 13 55.36 -19.27 11.16
CA LEU A 13 54.85 -18.10 10.39
C LEU A 13 54.40 -18.56 8.96
N VAL A 14 54.00 -17.62 8.08
CA VAL A 14 54.03 -17.69 6.58
C VAL A 14 52.92 -18.47 5.82
N SER A 15 51.96 -17.68 5.30
CA SER A 15 51.55 -17.53 3.88
C SER A 15 50.84 -18.64 3.06
N ALA A 16 49.56 -18.35 2.74
CA ALA A 16 48.97 -18.09 1.41
C ALA A 16 49.26 -19.00 0.17
N LEU A 17 48.17 -19.35 -0.54
CA LEU A 17 48.07 -19.37 -2.02
C LEU A 17 46.59 -19.44 -2.49
N LEU A 18 46.31 -19.14 -3.77
CA LEU A 18 44.95 -19.07 -4.34
C LEU A 18 44.58 -20.31 -5.19
N SER A 19 43.30 -20.69 -5.19
CA SER A 19 42.54 -21.31 -6.31
C SER A 19 41.04 -21.36 -5.90
N ALA A 20 40.00 -21.08 -6.70
CA ALA A 20 39.82 -20.88 -8.14
C ALA A 20 39.75 -22.15 -9.01
N CYS A 21 38.55 -22.73 -9.09
CA CYS A 21 37.94 -23.54 -10.18
C CYS A 21 36.42 -23.61 -9.88
N GLY A 22 35.51 -23.82 -10.81
CA GLY A 22 35.66 -24.04 -12.26
C GLY A 22 34.57 -25.01 -12.76
N ASP A 23 33.73 -24.57 -13.69
CA ASP A 23 32.68 -25.38 -14.33
C ASP A 23 33.29 -26.34 -15.38
N ASP A 24 32.70 -27.53 -15.55
CA ASP A 24 32.70 -28.27 -16.83
C ASP A 24 31.72 -29.46 -16.82
N GLY A 25 31.09 -29.74 -17.97
CA GLY A 25 29.99 -30.71 -18.10
C GLY A 25 30.37 -32.13 -18.57
N GLY A 26 29.47 -33.10 -18.37
CA GLY A 26 29.58 -34.49 -18.84
C GLY A 26 28.26 -35.04 -19.41
N LYS A 27 28.30 -35.94 -20.40
CA LYS A 27 27.15 -36.18 -21.31
C LYS A 27 26.92 -37.65 -21.72
N ALA A 28 25.64 -37.99 -21.96
CA ALA A 28 25.10 -39.24 -22.53
C ALA A 28 25.20 -40.49 -21.61
N THR A 29 24.43 -41.58 -21.78
CA THR A 29 23.37 -41.99 -22.73
C THR A 29 22.12 -42.43 -21.91
N GLY A 30 20.92 -42.75 -22.39
CA GLY A 30 20.44 -43.51 -23.55
C GLY A 30 19.04 -44.08 -23.19
N ALA A 31 18.17 -44.41 -24.14
CA ALA A 31 16.74 -44.60 -23.88
C ALA A 31 16.25 -46.06 -23.93
N THR A 32 15.17 -46.37 -23.19
CA THR A 32 14.10 -47.27 -23.67
C THR A 32 12.77 -47.08 -22.91
N ASN A 33 11.65 -47.35 -23.58
CA ASN A 33 10.28 -47.37 -23.05
C ASN A 33 9.97 -48.77 -22.44
N PRO A 34 8.92 -48.95 -21.63
CA PRO A 34 7.74 -49.60 -22.23
C PRO A 34 6.37 -49.11 -21.74
N ASN A 35 5.45 -48.92 -22.70
CA ASN A 35 3.99 -48.94 -22.50
C ASN A 35 3.46 -50.38 -22.58
N PRO A 36 2.28 -50.68 -22.00
CA PRO A 36 1.29 -51.42 -22.80
C PRO A 36 -0.18 -50.97 -22.60
N ASN A 37 -0.89 -50.87 -23.74
CA ASN A 37 -2.34 -50.88 -23.98
C ASN A 37 -3.25 -49.91 -23.18
N THR A 38 -4.06 -49.01 -23.79
CA THR A 38 -5.00 -49.10 -24.94
C THR A 38 -6.25 -49.96 -24.73
N THR A 39 -7.42 -49.32 -24.78
CA THR A 39 -8.62 -49.79 -25.49
C THR A 39 -9.45 -48.55 -25.85
N ASN A 40 -9.92 -48.45 -27.09
CA ASN A 40 -10.72 -47.32 -27.57
C ASN A 40 -12.22 -47.62 -27.39
N ASN A 41 -13.06 -46.57 -27.40
CA ASN A 41 -14.18 -46.57 -28.36
C ASN A 41 -14.65 -45.14 -28.70
N ASP A 42 -14.59 -44.79 -29.98
CA ASP A 42 -15.30 -43.64 -30.55
C ASP A 42 -16.80 -43.94 -30.68
N THR A 43 -17.63 -42.89 -30.72
CA THR A 43 -18.77 -42.80 -31.66
C THR A 43 -19.02 -41.33 -31.99
N THR A 44 -19.21 -41.05 -33.28
CA THR A 44 -19.18 -39.70 -33.87
C THR A 44 -20.58 -39.25 -34.34
N SER A 45 -20.68 -38.00 -34.85
CA SER A 45 -21.60 -37.55 -35.92
C SER A 45 -22.95 -36.93 -35.50
N SER A 46 -23.55 -35.94 -36.21
CA SER A 46 -23.05 -34.86 -37.11
C SER A 46 -24.21 -33.89 -37.47
N GLY A 47 -23.93 -32.59 -37.60
CA GLY A 47 -24.65 -31.65 -38.50
C GLY A 47 -26.05 -31.16 -38.08
N THR A 48 -26.70 -30.23 -38.81
CA THR A 48 -26.29 -29.30 -39.90
C THR A 48 -27.46 -28.31 -40.20
N GLU A 49 -27.17 -27.07 -40.65
CA GLU A 49 -28.14 -26.03 -41.12
C GLU A 49 -29.19 -25.55 -40.08
N GLY A 50 -29.88 -24.39 -40.16
CA GLY A 50 -29.86 -23.18 -41.01
C GLY A 50 -30.34 -21.98 -40.15
N GLU A 51 -30.71 -20.79 -40.62
CA GLU A 51 -30.78 -20.17 -41.96
C GLU A 51 -30.63 -18.61 -41.84
N THR A 52 -31.15 -17.78 -42.76
CA THR A 52 -31.07 -16.28 -42.74
C THR A 52 -32.46 -15.62 -42.77
N SER A 53 -32.63 -14.38 -42.25
CA SER A 53 -33.67 -13.47 -42.77
C SER A 53 -33.33 -11.98 -42.62
N THR A 54 -33.67 -11.20 -43.64
CA THR A 54 -33.63 -9.72 -43.69
C THR A 54 -35.03 -9.11 -43.66
N GLY A 55 -35.17 -7.80 -43.40
CA GLY A 55 -36.44 -7.07 -43.63
C GLY A 55 -36.59 -5.69 -42.99
N GLY A 56 -36.55 -4.62 -43.80
CA GLY A 56 -37.20 -3.33 -43.52
C GLY A 56 -38.59 -3.28 -44.18
N PRO A 57 -39.47 -2.30 -43.88
CA PRO A 57 -39.39 -0.92 -44.42
C PRO A 57 -39.30 0.18 -43.32
N ASP A 58 -38.97 1.46 -43.56
CA ASP A 58 -39.60 2.51 -44.42
C ASP A 58 -41.01 2.91 -43.92
N GLN A 59 -41.47 4.18 -43.83
CA GLN A 59 -41.05 5.44 -44.49
C GLN A 59 -41.67 6.70 -43.79
N THR A 60 -41.16 7.92 -44.07
CA THR A 60 -41.84 9.26 -44.14
C THR A 60 -42.72 9.81 -42.97
N THR A 61 -43.03 11.12 -42.79
CA THR A 61 -42.41 12.45 -43.09
C THR A 61 -43.31 13.57 -42.48
N SER A 62 -42.86 14.84 -42.53
CA SER A 62 -43.60 16.13 -42.31
C SER A 62 -43.73 16.63 -40.85
N THR A 63 -43.10 17.75 -40.46
CA THR A 63 -43.34 19.21 -40.79
C THR A 63 -44.62 19.77 -40.15
N THR A 64 -44.67 21.00 -39.60
CA THR A 64 -43.84 22.22 -39.83
C THR A 64 -43.93 23.21 -38.64
N SER A 65 -42.94 24.13 -38.50
CA SER A 65 -43.00 25.56 -38.07
C SER A 65 -44.09 26.06 -37.08
N THR A 66 -43.90 27.00 -36.13
CA THR A 66 -43.18 28.31 -36.13
C THR A 66 -43.25 28.89 -34.68
N THR A 67 -42.65 29.99 -34.17
CA THR A 67 -41.87 31.17 -34.67
C THR A 67 -41.01 31.76 -33.52
N ALA A 68 -40.04 32.63 -33.83
CA ALA A 68 -39.49 33.70 -32.95
C ALA A 68 -40.16 35.06 -33.33
N PRO A 69 -39.65 36.30 -33.04
CA PRO A 69 -38.54 36.81 -32.21
C PRO A 69 -39.05 37.97 -31.27
N PRO A 70 -38.31 39.04 -30.87
CA PRO A 70 -36.86 39.34 -30.90
C PRO A 70 -36.23 39.88 -29.58
N GLU A 71 -34.91 40.05 -29.65
CA GLU A 71 -33.99 40.79 -28.76
C GLU A 71 -34.17 42.33 -28.85
N PRO A 72 -33.55 43.10 -27.93
CA PRO A 72 -32.95 44.38 -28.29
C PRO A 72 -31.47 44.51 -27.87
N THR A 73 -30.61 44.86 -28.84
CA THR A 73 -29.15 45.01 -28.71
C THR A 73 -28.73 46.40 -28.18
N THR A 74 -27.62 46.49 -27.44
CA THR A 74 -26.84 47.75 -27.31
C THR A 74 -25.34 47.50 -27.44
N THR A 75 -24.68 48.28 -28.30
CA THR A 75 -23.24 48.19 -28.62
C THR A 75 -22.40 49.22 -27.85
N GLY A 76 -21.16 48.88 -27.50
CA GLY A 76 -20.16 49.83 -27.02
C GLY A 76 -18.74 49.39 -27.36
N THR A 77 -18.10 50.04 -28.34
CA THR A 77 -16.75 49.68 -28.83
C THR A 77 -15.77 50.81 -28.58
N SER A 78 -14.65 50.52 -27.92
CA SER A 78 -13.36 51.20 -28.04
C SER A 78 -12.30 50.36 -27.33
N GLY A 79 -11.05 50.43 -27.79
CA GLY A 79 -9.92 49.76 -27.13
C GLY A 79 -8.63 50.49 -27.44
N ASP A 80 -7.60 50.22 -26.64
CA ASP A 80 -6.20 50.41 -27.00
C ASP A 80 -5.35 49.42 -26.17
N SER A 81 -4.03 49.56 -26.27
CA SER A 81 -3.05 48.52 -26.03
C SER A 81 -2.34 48.64 -24.68
N SER A 82 -1.58 47.59 -24.38
CA SER A 82 -0.26 47.60 -23.72
C SER A 82 -0.13 47.32 -22.20
N THR A 83 1.02 46.72 -21.90
CA THR A 83 1.71 46.56 -20.61
C THR A 83 1.04 45.78 -19.48
N THR A 84 1.59 44.58 -19.27
CA THR A 84 2.01 44.07 -17.96
C THR A 84 0.93 43.88 -16.89
N ASP A 85 0.34 42.69 -16.88
CA ASP A 85 0.12 41.94 -15.63
C ASP A 85 0.50 40.48 -15.86
N GLY A 86 1.75 40.15 -15.54
CA GLY A 86 2.13 38.76 -15.32
C GLY A 86 1.63 38.37 -13.94
N SER A 87 0.69 37.43 -13.86
CA SER A 87 0.12 36.97 -12.59
C SER A 87 1.18 36.21 -11.78
N PHE A 88 2.05 36.95 -11.10
CA PHE A 88 3.07 36.44 -10.18
C PHE A 88 2.42 36.06 -8.85
N ILE A 89 1.39 35.21 -8.91
CA ILE A 89 1.16 34.25 -7.84
C ILE A 89 2.16 33.14 -8.09
N THR A 90 3.37 33.34 -7.56
CA THR A 90 4.15 32.21 -7.09
C THR A 90 3.24 31.45 -6.11
N PRO A 91 3.02 30.14 -6.31
CA PRO A 91 2.47 29.31 -5.24
C PRO A 91 3.31 29.52 -3.98
N PRO A 92 2.72 29.50 -2.77
CA PRO A 92 3.50 29.64 -1.55
C PRO A 92 4.60 28.56 -1.54
N ASP A 93 5.84 28.99 -1.35
CA ASP A 93 7.05 28.15 -1.24
C ASP A 93 7.12 27.39 0.10
N GLY A 94 5.95 27.12 0.68
CA GLY A 94 5.72 26.64 2.04
C GLY A 94 5.87 25.14 2.22
N GLY A 95 6.89 24.51 1.62
CA GLY A 95 7.42 23.20 2.01
C GLY A 95 6.43 22.03 2.11
N GLY A 96 5.35 22.06 1.32
CA GLY A 96 4.37 20.98 1.21
C GLY A 96 4.08 20.69 -0.27
N GLY A 97 3.85 19.42 -0.58
CA GLY A 97 3.82 18.93 -1.96
C GLY A 97 2.70 19.50 -2.83
N THR A 98 2.93 19.50 -4.14
CA THR A 98 1.96 19.99 -5.11
C THR A 98 0.84 18.97 -5.31
N LYS A 99 -0.40 19.36 -5.01
CA LYS A 99 -1.60 18.57 -5.33
C LYS A 99 -2.24 19.12 -6.60
N GLU A 100 -1.93 18.51 -7.75
CA GLU A 100 -2.43 18.89 -9.08
C GLU A 100 -3.84 18.33 -9.37
N CYS A 101 -4.26 17.32 -8.61
CA CYS A 101 -5.52 16.58 -8.76
C CYS A 101 -6.04 16.09 -7.40
N ASP A 102 -7.29 15.61 -7.38
CA ASP A 102 -7.98 15.04 -6.22
C ASP A 102 -8.30 13.54 -6.45
N GLN A 103 -7.62 12.67 -5.70
CA GLN A 103 -7.75 11.21 -5.77
C GLN A 103 -9.18 10.68 -5.48
N TRP A 104 -9.99 11.41 -4.69
CA TRP A 104 -11.36 11.03 -4.34
C TRP A 104 -12.33 11.22 -5.51
N THR A 105 -11.94 12.04 -6.50
CA THR A 105 -12.75 12.38 -7.67
C THR A 105 -12.11 11.97 -9.00
N GLN A 106 -10.82 11.63 -9.00
CA GLN A 106 -10.01 11.31 -10.19
C GLN A 106 -10.16 12.38 -11.30
N ASP A 107 -10.04 13.67 -10.94
CA ASP A 107 -10.29 14.81 -11.82
C ASP A 107 -9.20 15.09 -12.89
N CYS A 108 -8.50 14.03 -13.29
CA CYS A 108 -7.45 14.07 -14.31
C CYS A 108 -8.00 14.08 -15.76
N PRO A 109 -7.17 14.46 -16.75
CA PRO A 109 -7.53 14.35 -18.17
C PRO A 109 -7.81 12.90 -18.61
N GLU A 110 -8.67 12.72 -19.61
CA GLU A 110 -9.01 11.41 -20.18
C GLU A 110 -7.76 10.57 -20.51
N GLY A 111 -7.68 9.36 -19.95
CA GLY A 111 -6.51 8.48 -20.06
C GLY A 111 -5.40 8.73 -19.02
N GLN A 112 -5.68 9.51 -17.97
CA GLN A 112 -4.77 9.75 -16.85
C GLN A 112 -5.49 9.54 -15.51
N LYS A 113 -4.77 9.06 -14.50
CA LYS A 113 -5.24 8.84 -13.13
C LYS A 113 -4.50 9.73 -12.14
N CYS A 114 -5.15 10.09 -11.02
CA CYS A 114 -4.55 10.89 -9.96
C CYS A 114 -3.75 9.99 -9.00
N MET A 115 -2.46 10.29 -8.83
CA MET A 115 -1.49 9.46 -8.13
C MET A 115 -0.69 10.24 -7.08
N PRO A 116 -0.44 9.66 -5.90
CA PRO A 116 0.58 10.18 -4.98
C PRO A 116 1.98 10.05 -5.57
N TYR A 117 2.90 10.92 -5.17
CA TYR A 117 4.33 10.81 -5.46
C TYR A 117 5.19 11.66 -4.49
N SER A 118 6.49 11.37 -4.40
CA SER A 118 7.47 12.30 -3.82
C SER A 118 7.79 13.42 -4.79
N GLY A 119 7.52 14.67 -4.39
CA GLY A 119 7.71 15.86 -5.19
C GLY A 119 9.15 16.38 -5.26
N ASP A 120 9.97 16.12 -4.23
CA ASP A 120 11.38 16.51 -4.18
C ASP A 120 12.37 15.35 -4.45
N GLY A 121 11.88 14.10 -4.41
CA GLY A 121 12.65 12.89 -4.70
C GLY A 121 13.23 12.19 -3.47
N ASP A 122 12.67 12.43 -2.29
CA ASP A 122 12.86 11.63 -1.08
C ASP A 122 12.05 10.30 -1.12
N ASN A 123 11.61 9.79 0.04
CA ASN A 123 10.75 8.61 0.18
C ASN A 123 9.36 8.91 0.76
N ALA A 124 8.96 10.19 0.85
CA ALA A 124 7.63 10.56 1.29
C ALA A 124 6.59 10.39 0.17
N TRP A 125 5.31 10.50 0.54
CA TRP A 125 4.21 10.69 -0.39
C TRP A 125 3.48 11.97 0.01
N GLU A 126 3.93 13.13 -0.46
CA GLU A 126 3.44 14.45 -0.05
C GLU A 126 2.85 15.29 -1.20
N SER A 127 2.98 14.83 -2.45
CA SER A 127 2.41 15.45 -3.66
C SER A 127 1.39 14.54 -4.38
N LEU A 128 0.45 15.12 -5.14
CA LEU A 128 -0.51 14.40 -6.02
C LEU A 128 -0.39 14.92 -7.46
N LYS A 129 -0.34 14.05 -8.47
CA LYS A 129 -0.30 14.44 -9.90
C LYS A 129 -1.11 13.51 -10.80
N CYS A 130 -1.44 13.99 -11.98
CA CYS A 130 -1.99 13.15 -13.04
C CYS A 130 -0.88 12.36 -13.76
N THR A 131 -1.08 11.06 -13.93
CA THR A 131 -0.18 10.17 -14.70
C THR A 131 -0.94 9.34 -15.72
N PRO A 132 -0.36 8.98 -16.88
CA PRO A 132 -1.04 8.16 -17.88
C PRO A 132 -1.43 6.78 -17.35
N VAL A 133 -2.66 6.35 -17.62
CA VAL A 133 -3.06 4.95 -17.42
C VAL A 133 -2.44 4.10 -18.52
N MET A 134 -1.75 3.02 -18.13
CA MET A 134 -1.00 2.16 -19.05
C MET A 134 -1.91 1.21 -19.85
N GLU A 135 -1.50 0.82 -21.07
CA GLU A 135 -2.25 -0.20 -21.83
C GLU A 135 -2.23 -1.55 -21.08
N ASN A 136 -3.42 -2.12 -20.84
CA ASN A 136 -3.62 -3.35 -20.05
C ASN A 136 -3.26 -3.18 -18.56
N ALA A 137 -3.68 -2.07 -17.95
CA ALA A 137 -3.40 -1.76 -16.56
C ALA A 137 -3.96 -2.81 -15.55
N GLY A 138 -3.17 -3.10 -14.52
CA GLY A 138 -3.45 -4.10 -13.49
C GLY A 138 -4.57 -3.71 -12.54
N GLN A 139 -5.37 -4.69 -12.13
CA GLN A 139 -6.46 -4.55 -11.18
C GLN A 139 -5.97 -4.84 -9.75
N VAL A 140 -6.80 -4.57 -8.74
CA VAL A 140 -6.46 -4.86 -7.32
C VAL A 140 -6.02 -6.32 -7.14
N GLY A 141 -4.82 -6.52 -6.59
CA GLY A 141 -4.21 -7.83 -6.39
C GLY A 141 -3.36 -8.35 -7.55
N ASP A 142 -3.33 -7.69 -8.71
CA ASP A 142 -2.37 -8.01 -9.78
C ASP A 142 -0.95 -7.52 -9.40
N PRO A 143 0.12 -8.24 -9.82
CA PRO A 143 1.49 -7.79 -9.64
C PRO A 143 1.80 -6.60 -10.56
N CYS A 144 2.46 -5.58 -10.01
CA CYS A 144 2.73 -4.31 -10.68
C CYS A 144 4.21 -3.94 -10.70
N THR A 145 4.54 -2.92 -11.49
CA THR A 145 5.89 -2.36 -11.63
C THR A 145 5.82 -0.83 -11.69
N VAL A 146 6.76 -0.17 -11.03
CA VAL A 146 6.93 1.29 -11.08
C VAL A 146 7.98 1.72 -12.12
N GLU A 147 7.86 2.95 -12.62
CA GLU A 147 8.94 3.60 -13.38
C GLU A 147 9.70 4.60 -12.49
N GLY A 148 11.04 4.52 -12.50
CA GLY A 148 11.92 5.48 -11.80
C GLY A 148 12.20 5.12 -10.33
N SER A 149 11.18 5.15 -9.47
CA SER A 149 11.28 4.83 -8.03
C SER A 149 9.93 4.35 -7.49
N GLY A 150 9.93 3.70 -6.31
CA GLY A 150 8.70 3.25 -5.63
C GLY A 150 7.72 4.39 -5.35
N VAL A 151 8.23 5.59 -5.07
CA VAL A 151 7.45 6.82 -4.79
C VAL A 151 7.26 7.72 -6.00
N SER A 152 7.50 7.23 -7.22
CA SER A 152 7.42 8.07 -8.43
C SER A 152 6.00 8.44 -8.84
N GLY A 153 4.99 7.71 -8.36
CA GLY A 153 3.59 7.80 -8.79
C GLY A 153 3.33 7.32 -10.22
N ILE A 154 4.32 6.72 -10.89
CA ILE A 154 4.19 6.15 -12.25
C ILE A 154 4.26 4.63 -12.14
N ASP A 155 3.15 3.95 -12.41
CA ASP A 155 3.03 2.50 -12.38
C ASP A 155 2.09 1.97 -13.48
N ASN A 156 1.93 0.65 -13.55
CA ASN A 156 1.04 -0.03 -14.49
C ASN A 156 -0.32 -0.48 -13.89
N CYS A 157 -0.74 0.05 -12.74
CA CYS A 157 -2.08 -0.22 -12.17
C CYS A 157 -3.15 0.69 -12.81
N ASP A 158 -4.41 0.27 -12.76
CA ASP A 158 -5.53 0.98 -13.40
C ASP A 158 -5.92 2.30 -12.67
N GLU A 159 -6.86 3.05 -13.23
CA GLU A 159 -7.46 4.22 -12.58
C GLU A 159 -8.02 3.86 -11.19
N GLY A 160 -7.80 4.72 -10.20
CA GLY A 160 -8.18 4.45 -8.81
C GLY A 160 -7.33 3.37 -8.10
N ASN A 161 -6.26 2.86 -8.71
CA ASN A 161 -5.31 1.92 -8.09
C ASN A 161 -3.88 2.47 -8.13
N MET A 162 -3.06 2.09 -7.15
CA MET A 162 -1.61 2.36 -7.15
C MET A 162 -0.79 1.10 -6.86
N CYS A 163 0.45 1.08 -7.36
CA CYS A 163 1.40 0.03 -7.07
C CYS A 163 1.98 0.22 -5.67
N TRP A 164 1.66 -0.69 -4.76
CA TRP A 164 2.03 -0.65 -3.35
C TRP A 164 3.04 -1.76 -3.00
N ASP A 165 3.71 -1.58 -1.86
CA ASP A 165 4.73 -2.47 -1.30
C ASP A 165 5.82 -2.88 -2.32
N VAL A 166 6.54 -1.87 -2.80
CA VAL A 166 7.39 -1.98 -4.00
C VAL A 166 8.84 -2.35 -3.67
N VAL A 167 9.19 -3.62 -3.88
CA VAL A 167 10.53 -4.19 -3.69
C VAL A 167 11.20 -4.48 -5.03
N ASP A 168 12.44 -4.05 -5.23
CA ASP A 168 13.19 -4.15 -6.50
C ASP A 168 12.42 -3.61 -7.74
N GLY A 169 11.48 -2.69 -7.52
CA GLY A 169 10.63 -2.09 -8.56
C GLY A 169 9.36 -2.87 -8.91
N VAL A 170 9.04 -3.93 -8.15
CA VAL A 170 7.84 -4.78 -8.29
C VAL A 170 7.01 -4.69 -7.03
N GLY A 171 5.68 -4.60 -7.14
CA GLY A 171 4.76 -4.58 -6.00
C GLY A 171 3.41 -5.25 -6.33
N VAL A 172 2.36 -4.86 -5.61
CA VAL A 172 0.97 -5.29 -5.88
C VAL A 172 0.04 -4.07 -6.07
N CYS A 173 -0.87 -4.12 -7.03
CA CYS A 173 -1.89 -3.08 -7.20
C CYS A 173 -2.87 -3.08 -6.02
N VAL A 174 -2.97 -1.95 -5.32
CA VAL A 174 -3.91 -1.70 -4.22
C VAL A 174 -4.84 -0.55 -4.61
N ALA A 175 -6.11 -0.64 -4.22
CA ALA A 175 -7.09 0.42 -4.48
C ALA A 175 -6.85 1.66 -3.63
N LEU A 176 -7.04 2.83 -4.23
CA LEU A 176 -7.19 4.09 -3.52
C LEU A 176 -8.58 4.16 -2.85
N CYS A 177 -8.69 4.95 -1.78
CA CYS A 177 -9.97 5.08 -1.07
C CYS A 177 -11.04 5.80 -1.90
N ILE A 178 -12.30 5.42 -1.69
CA ILE A 178 -13.47 6.06 -2.29
C ILE A 178 -14.32 6.80 -1.23
N GLY A 179 -15.25 7.65 -1.67
CA GLY A 179 -16.09 8.43 -0.77
C GLY A 179 -15.53 9.83 -0.54
N SER A 180 -15.17 10.17 0.69
CA SER A 180 -14.52 11.45 1.02
C SER A 180 -13.66 11.33 2.30
N PRO A 181 -12.80 12.32 2.62
CA PRO A 181 -12.03 12.31 3.87
C PRO A 181 -12.87 12.19 5.16
N ASP A 182 -14.09 12.71 5.17
CA ASP A 182 -15.02 12.65 6.31
C ASP A 182 -15.85 11.35 6.36
N ALA A 183 -15.89 10.61 5.26
CA ALA A 183 -16.61 9.34 5.11
C ALA A 183 -15.87 8.42 4.11
N PRO A 184 -14.69 7.92 4.49
CA PRO A 184 -13.86 7.12 3.60
C PRO A 184 -14.35 5.66 3.57
N ASP A 185 -14.35 5.06 2.39
CA ASP A 185 -14.88 3.72 2.15
C ASP A 185 -14.00 2.96 1.13
N CYS A 186 -14.19 1.65 1.02
CA CYS A 186 -13.42 0.77 0.15
C CYS A 186 -14.33 -0.26 -0.54
N ALA A 187 -14.21 -0.35 -1.87
CA ALA A 187 -15.08 -1.23 -2.67
C ALA A 187 -14.82 -2.74 -2.44
N ALA A 188 -13.67 -3.11 -1.90
CA ALA A 188 -13.31 -4.49 -1.61
C ALA A 188 -13.76 -4.90 -0.19
N PRO A 189 -14.52 -6.01 -0.03
CA PRO A 189 -14.86 -6.51 1.30
C PRO A 189 -13.59 -6.97 2.04
N MET A 190 -13.63 -6.89 3.38
CA MET A 190 -12.48 -7.12 4.25
C MET A 190 -11.30 -6.14 4.06
N THR A 191 -11.56 -4.94 3.53
CA THR A 191 -10.61 -3.82 3.53
C THR A 191 -11.20 -2.60 4.21
N SER A 192 -10.36 -1.67 4.66
CA SER A 192 -10.76 -0.32 5.09
C SER A 192 -9.75 0.70 4.63
N CYS A 193 -10.19 1.94 4.49
CA CYS A 193 -9.32 3.04 4.13
C CYS A 193 -8.34 3.33 5.27
N LEU A 194 -7.06 3.45 4.92
CA LEU A 194 -6.02 4.18 5.66
C LEU A 194 -5.82 5.53 4.96
N ILE A 195 -5.81 6.63 5.71
CA ILE A 195 -5.47 7.98 5.24
C ILE A 195 -4.19 8.42 5.96
N SER A 196 -3.13 8.69 5.20
CA SER A 196 -1.85 9.17 5.70
C SER A 196 -1.33 10.39 4.92
N ASN A 197 -0.22 10.97 5.40
CA ASN A 197 0.50 12.10 4.80
C ASN A 197 -0.41 13.26 4.36
N ASP A 198 -1.13 13.87 5.31
CA ASP A 198 -2.11 14.95 5.05
C ASP A 198 -3.09 14.64 3.91
N GLY A 199 -3.52 13.38 3.83
CA GLY A 199 -4.45 12.88 2.82
C GLY A 199 -3.87 12.84 1.41
N VAL A 200 -2.56 12.66 1.25
CA VAL A 200 -1.93 12.32 -0.04
C VAL A 200 -1.92 10.83 -0.28
N LEU A 201 -1.73 10.02 0.76
CA LEU A 201 -1.73 8.57 0.64
C LEU A 201 -3.05 8.04 1.19
N THR A 202 -3.91 7.50 0.33
CA THR A 202 -5.20 6.91 0.71
C THR A 202 -5.31 5.50 0.14
N LEU A 203 -5.28 4.48 1.00
CA LEU A 203 -5.15 3.07 0.60
C LEU A 203 -6.25 2.20 1.21
N CYS A 204 -6.84 1.34 0.40
CA CYS A 204 -7.74 0.27 0.85
C CYS A 204 -6.95 -0.98 1.23
N LEU A 205 -6.55 -1.07 2.48
CA LEU A 205 -5.72 -2.14 3.02
C LEU A 205 -6.57 -3.23 3.68
N PRO A 206 -6.11 -4.49 3.74
CA PRO A 206 -6.90 -5.60 4.29
C PRO A 206 -6.93 -5.56 5.83
N PHE A 207 -8.05 -6.03 6.40
CA PHE A 207 -8.16 -6.27 7.84
C PHE A 207 -7.27 -7.44 8.30
N CYS A 208 -6.88 -7.40 9.56
CA CYS A 208 -6.07 -8.41 10.23
C CYS A 208 -6.44 -8.54 11.71
N ASP A 209 -5.90 -9.57 12.38
CA ASP A 209 -5.97 -9.76 13.82
C ASP A 209 -4.63 -9.36 14.47
N PRO A 210 -4.60 -8.38 15.39
CA PRO A 210 -3.36 -7.87 15.99
C PRO A 210 -2.67 -8.89 16.92
N LEU A 211 -3.38 -9.91 17.40
CA LEU A 211 -2.84 -11.01 18.21
C LEU A 211 -2.25 -12.13 17.35
N LEU A 212 -2.74 -12.30 16.12
CA LEU A 212 -2.23 -13.28 15.16
C LEU A 212 -1.16 -12.71 14.23
N GLN A 213 -1.18 -11.40 13.97
CA GLN A 213 -0.33 -10.71 12.99
C GLN A 213 -0.39 -11.40 11.61
N ASP A 214 -1.60 -11.73 11.16
CA ASP A 214 -1.89 -12.61 10.01
C ASP A 214 -1.76 -11.94 8.63
N CYS A 215 -0.97 -10.87 8.55
CA CYS A 215 -0.74 -10.08 7.35
C CYS A 215 0.19 -10.74 6.32
N PRO A 216 0.12 -10.35 5.03
CA PRO A 216 0.96 -10.89 3.97
C PRO A 216 2.45 -10.60 4.20
N GLY A 217 3.31 -11.60 4.00
CA GLY A 217 4.76 -11.41 4.07
C GLY A 217 5.20 -10.81 5.41
N ASP A 218 5.93 -9.71 5.35
CA ASP A 218 6.50 -9.03 6.51
C ASP A 218 5.67 -7.81 6.98
N ASP A 219 4.47 -7.58 6.45
CA ASP A 219 3.52 -6.52 6.89
C ASP A 219 3.15 -6.59 8.39
N LEU A 220 2.94 -5.43 9.01
CA LEU A 220 2.49 -5.27 10.38
C LEU A 220 0.95 -5.22 10.46
N CYS A 221 0.34 -5.81 11.49
CA CYS A 221 -1.06 -5.57 11.83
C CYS A 221 -1.18 -4.50 12.92
N ILE A 222 -1.69 -3.32 12.55
CA ILE A 222 -1.76 -2.10 13.40
C ILE A 222 -3.20 -1.53 13.48
N PRO A 223 -3.56 -0.71 14.48
CA PRO A 223 -4.92 -0.16 14.58
C PRO A 223 -5.14 0.95 13.55
N ASN A 224 -6.34 1.01 12.94
CA ASN A 224 -6.63 2.02 11.92
C ASN A 224 -7.01 3.39 12.53
N PRO A 225 -6.25 4.47 12.27
CA PRO A 225 -6.59 5.81 12.77
C PRO A 225 -7.92 6.37 12.25
N GLN A 226 -8.42 5.89 11.10
CA GLN A 226 -9.69 6.30 10.50
C GLN A 226 -10.87 5.41 10.91
N ASN A 227 -10.63 4.23 11.49
CA ASN A 227 -11.67 3.29 11.89
C ASN A 227 -11.27 2.56 13.19
N PRO A 228 -11.70 3.03 14.37
CA PRO A 228 -11.28 2.45 15.65
C PRO A 228 -11.76 1.02 15.86
N ASP A 229 -12.74 0.55 15.08
CA ASP A 229 -13.27 -0.80 15.11
C ASP A 229 -12.46 -1.78 14.23
N ALA A 230 -11.28 -1.38 13.74
CA ALA A 230 -10.47 -2.14 12.79
C ALA A 230 -8.95 -2.07 13.02
N PHE A 231 -8.28 -3.15 12.66
CA PHE A 231 -6.83 -3.25 12.48
C PHE A 231 -6.54 -3.53 11.00
N LEU A 232 -5.41 -3.04 10.48
CA LEU A 232 -5.03 -3.13 9.06
C LEU A 232 -3.60 -3.62 8.88
N CYS A 233 -3.38 -4.38 7.80
CA CYS A 233 -2.04 -4.67 7.30
C CYS A 233 -1.42 -3.44 6.66
N VAL A 234 -0.20 -3.10 7.08
CA VAL A 234 0.61 -2.00 6.53
C VAL A 234 2.05 -2.47 6.34
N LEU A 235 2.78 -1.80 5.44
CA LEU A 235 4.22 -2.05 5.30
C LEU A 235 4.94 -1.78 6.63
N ASP A 236 5.92 -2.62 6.92
CA ASP A 236 6.81 -2.45 8.07
C ASP A 236 7.82 -1.33 7.82
N ALA A 237 7.95 -0.42 8.78
CA ALA A 237 8.93 0.67 8.78
C ALA A 237 9.79 0.73 10.05
N SER A 238 9.82 -0.36 10.84
CA SER A 238 10.65 -0.52 12.06
C SER A 238 12.16 -0.59 11.74
N GLY A 239 12.53 -1.44 10.77
CA GLY A 239 13.89 -1.53 10.21
C GLY A 239 14.84 -2.42 11.02
N GLU A 240 15.71 -1.81 11.84
CA GLU A 240 16.54 -2.53 12.84
C GLU A 240 16.18 -2.13 14.28
N GLU A 241 15.29 -1.15 14.47
CA GLU A 241 14.75 -0.67 15.76
C GLU A 241 13.25 -1.03 15.83
N GLY A 242 12.55 -0.69 16.92
CA GLY A 242 11.10 -0.91 17.05
C GLY A 242 10.71 -2.12 17.90
N GLN A 243 11.66 -2.66 18.67
CA GLN A 243 11.44 -3.73 19.64
C GLN A 243 10.59 -3.24 20.84
N GLU A 244 10.20 -4.15 21.74
CA GLU A 244 9.46 -3.82 22.96
C GLU A 244 10.18 -2.72 23.77
N TYR A 245 9.47 -1.62 24.03
CA TYR A 245 9.91 -0.39 24.69
C TYR A 245 10.87 0.54 23.90
N ASP A 246 11.15 0.27 22.63
CA ASP A 246 11.81 1.24 21.75
C ASP A 246 10.92 2.47 21.49
N ALA A 247 11.54 3.59 21.13
CA ALA A 247 10.85 4.82 20.76
C ALA A 247 10.35 4.74 19.31
N CYS A 248 9.12 5.22 19.06
CA CYS A 248 8.53 5.29 17.73
C CYS A 248 7.97 6.68 17.43
N GLU A 249 8.12 7.14 16.19
CA GLU A 249 7.55 8.41 15.69
C GLU A 249 6.35 8.19 14.76
N TYR A 250 6.15 6.95 14.27
CA TYR A 250 5.09 6.56 13.34
C TYR A 250 4.41 5.27 13.81
N ILE A 251 3.14 5.09 13.42
CA ILE A 251 2.30 3.98 13.87
C ILE A 251 2.78 2.59 13.39
N ASN A 252 3.55 2.55 12.30
CA ASN A 252 4.15 1.34 11.70
C ASN A 252 5.68 1.26 11.90
N ALA A 253 6.22 1.98 12.89
CA ALA A 253 7.64 1.95 13.25
C ALA A 253 7.95 1.03 14.46
N CYS A 254 7.16 -0.03 14.64
CA CYS A 254 7.33 -1.03 15.69
C CYS A 254 7.24 -2.43 15.07
N ASP A 255 8.00 -3.39 15.62
CA ASP A 255 8.04 -4.78 15.16
C ASP A 255 6.65 -5.47 15.17
N LYS A 256 6.51 -6.59 14.45
CA LYS A 256 5.26 -7.41 14.46
C LYS A 256 4.84 -7.79 15.88
N GLY A 257 3.58 -7.48 16.22
CA GLY A 257 2.99 -7.74 17.54
C GLY A 257 3.09 -6.57 18.51
N PHE A 258 3.70 -5.46 18.11
CA PHE A 258 3.76 -4.22 18.88
C PHE A 258 2.94 -3.10 18.20
N THR A 259 2.51 -2.12 18.98
CA THR A 259 1.86 -0.89 18.52
C THR A 259 2.58 0.32 19.08
N CYS A 260 2.70 1.38 18.28
CA CYS A 260 3.21 2.66 18.77
C CYS A 260 2.16 3.32 19.69
N ALA A 261 2.46 3.46 20.97
CA ALA A 261 1.55 3.95 22.02
C ALA A 261 2.14 5.14 22.79
N ASN A 262 1.34 5.80 23.64
CA ASN A 262 1.82 6.85 24.55
C ASN A 262 2.92 6.29 25.49
N PRO A 263 4.13 6.88 25.58
CA PRO A 263 5.19 6.41 26.48
C PRO A 263 4.77 6.30 27.96
N GLU A 264 3.76 7.03 28.42
CA GLU A 264 3.26 6.97 29.80
C GLU A 264 2.59 5.62 30.19
N VAL A 265 2.38 4.68 29.24
CA VAL A 265 1.75 3.39 29.55
C VAL A 265 2.71 2.32 30.11
N ALA A 266 4.03 2.51 30.06
CA ALA A 266 5.01 1.59 30.65
C ALA A 266 6.16 2.34 31.34
N LEU A 267 6.88 1.69 32.28
CA LEU A 267 7.97 2.32 33.05
C LEU A 267 9.31 2.28 32.32
N GLU A 268 9.40 1.44 31.30
CA GLU A 268 10.57 1.17 30.47
C GLU A 268 10.75 2.21 29.35
N CYS A 269 9.66 2.85 28.91
CA CYS A 269 9.65 3.85 27.83
C CYS A 269 10.33 5.17 28.22
N ASP A 270 10.96 5.86 27.25
CA ASP A 270 11.35 7.26 27.45
C ASP A 270 10.12 8.18 27.36
N THR A 271 9.73 8.77 28.49
CA THR A 271 8.68 9.80 28.61
C THR A 271 8.94 11.08 27.79
N MET A 272 10.10 11.22 27.14
CA MET A 272 10.42 12.30 26.21
C MET A 272 10.30 11.91 24.72
N ALA A 273 10.01 10.65 24.40
CA ALA A 273 9.74 10.18 23.04
C ALA A 273 8.34 10.62 22.54
N ILE A 274 8.10 10.48 21.23
CA ILE A 274 6.77 10.71 20.62
C ILE A 274 5.82 9.56 20.96
N GLY A 275 6.29 8.32 20.77
CA GLY A 275 5.62 7.08 21.10
C GLY A 275 6.60 6.03 21.63
N CYS A 276 6.05 4.92 22.12
CA CYS A 276 6.78 3.76 22.60
C CYS A 276 6.16 2.48 22.03
N CYS A 277 6.99 1.51 21.62
CA CYS A 277 6.52 0.24 21.06
C CYS A 277 6.06 -0.72 22.15
N ILE A 278 4.75 -1.00 22.18
CA ILE A 278 4.06 -1.73 23.25
C ILE A 278 3.38 -2.98 22.71
N ALA A 279 3.55 -4.12 23.40
CA ALA A 279 3.02 -5.39 22.94
C ALA A 279 1.49 -5.44 22.94
N PHE A 280 0.90 -6.00 21.89
CA PHE A 280 -0.46 -6.54 21.93
C PHE A 280 -0.51 -7.79 22.81
N CYS A 281 -1.68 -8.05 23.41
CA CYS A 281 -1.88 -9.18 24.31
C CYS A 281 -3.33 -9.65 24.34
N ASP A 282 -3.55 -10.95 24.58
CA ASP A 282 -4.89 -11.49 24.83
C ASP A 282 -5.25 -11.26 26.31
N VAL A 283 -6.33 -10.51 26.59
CA VAL A 283 -6.77 -10.16 27.95
C VAL A 283 -7.20 -11.37 28.80
N THR A 284 -7.36 -12.54 28.19
CA THR A 284 -7.66 -13.81 28.87
C THR A 284 -6.40 -14.59 29.26
N GLU A 285 -5.22 -14.23 28.75
CA GLU A 285 -3.94 -14.83 29.10
C GLU A 285 -3.21 -14.03 30.20
N ALA A 286 -3.05 -14.65 31.37
CA ALA A 286 -2.45 -14.00 32.54
C ALA A 286 -0.92 -14.04 32.53
N GLY A 287 -0.28 -12.86 32.63
CA GLY A 287 1.18 -12.73 32.78
C GLY A 287 1.97 -12.74 31.48
N VAL A 288 1.34 -12.33 30.37
CA VAL A 288 1.97 -12.21 29.04
C VAL A 288 2.86 -10.96 28.91
N CYS A 289 2.56 -9.88 29.62
CA CYS A 289 3.32 -8.64 29.58
C CYS A 289 4.65 -8.71 30.35
N THR A 290 5.71 -8.14 29.77
CA THR A 290 7.07 -8.22 30.35
C THR A 290 7.41 -7.06 31.30
N GLY A 291 6.82 -5.87 31.06
CA GLY A 291 7.15 -4.60 31.72
C GLY A 291 6.72 -4.48 33.19
N GLN A 292 7.34 -3.53 33.90
CA GLN A 292 7.24 -3.43 35.35
C GLN A 292 5.85 -2.93 35.80
N ASN A 293 5.07 -3.86 36.37
CA ASN A 293 3.65 -3.68 36.71
C ASN A 293 2.73 -3.50 35.49
N ALA A 294 3.16 -3.92 34.31
CA ALA A 294 2.28 -4.01 33.15
C ALA A 294 1.26 -5.15 33.34
N GLU A 295 -0.01 -4.86 33.05
CA GLU A 295 -1.08 -5.83 32.91
C GLU A 295 -1.58 -5.78 31.45
N CYS A 296 -2.29 -6.81 31.00
CA CYS A 296 -2.93 -6.75 29.68
C CYS A 296 -4.20 -5.91 29.78
N LEU A 297 -4.12 -4.66 29.33
CA LEU A 297 -5.22 -3.70 29.34
C LEU A 297 -6.09 -3.91 28.11
N ALA A 298 -7.41 -4.02 28.28
CA ALA A 298 -8.32 -4.20 27.14
C ALA A 298 -8.26 -2.99 26.20
N TRP A 299 -8.18 -3.26 24.89
CA TRP A 299 -8.14 -2.23 23.85
C TRP A 299 -9.50 -1.52 23.73
N TYR A 300 -10.58 -2.28 23.92
CA TYR A 300 -11.95 -1.80 23.86
C TYR A 300 -12.61 -1.75 25.24
N GLU A 301 -13.41 -0.71 25.45
CA GLU A 301 -14.29 -0.59 26.62
C GLU A 301 -15.25 -1.77 26.75
N ALA A 302 -15.65 -2.09 27.98
CA ALA A 302 -16.36 -3.34 28.30
C ALA A 302 -17.71 -3.47 27.55
N GLY A 303 -17.73 -4.32 26.53
CA GLY A 303 -18.90 -4.55 25.66
C GLY A 303 -18.99 -3.63 24.44
N MET A 304 -17.94 -2.87 24.13
CA MET A 304 -17.80 -2.05 22.92
C MET A 304 -16.92 -2.70 21.84
N ALA A 305 -16.25 -3.80 22.14
CA ALA A 305 -15.38 -4.50 21.20
C ALA A 305 -16.14 -4.99 19.94
N PRO A 306 -15.58 -4.80 18.73
CA PRO A 306 -16.09 -5.43 17.51
C PRO A 306 -16.02 -6.97 17.60
N PRO A 307 -16.93 -7.70 16.93
CA PRO A 307 -16.92 -9.17 16.95
C PRO A 307 -15.64 -9.74 16.34
N GLY A 308 -14.88 -10.51 17.14
CA GLY A 308 -13.54 -11.01 16.82
C GLY A 308 -12.44 -10.34 17.64
N PHE A 309 -12.65 -9.12 18.13
CA PHE A 309 -11.67 -8.36 18.91
C PHE A 309 -11.98 -8.26 20.41
N GLU A 310 -12.92 -9.07 20.93
CA GLU A 310 -13.29 -9.06 22.36
C GLU A 310 -12.13 -9.42 23.31
N ASN A 311 -11.10 -10.09 22.81
CA ASN A 311 -9.90 -10.47 23.56
C ASN A 311 -8.72 -9.49 23.40
N VAL A 312 -8.78 -8.51 22.49
CA VAL A 312 -7.63 -7.67 22.15
C VAL A 312 -7.31 -6.68 23.28
N GLY A 313 -6.05 -6.68 23.69
CA GLY A 313 -5.48 -5.74 24.64
C GLY A 313 -4.06 -5.32 24.27
N PHE A 314 -3.50 -4.43 25.09
CA PHE A 314 -2.11 -3.97 25.01
C PHE A 314 -1.47 -3.98 26.41
N CYS A 315 -0.16 -4.18 26.47
CA CYS A 315 0.57 -4.28 27.73
C CYS A 315 0.84 -2.90 28.33
N GLY A 316 0.22 -2.59 29.47
CA GLY A 316 0.38 -1.27 30.10
C GLY A 316 0.06 -1.25 31.60
N ILE A 317 0.47 -0.18 32.26
CA ILE A 317 0.25 0.06 33.68
C ILE A 317 -1.21 0.49 33.92
N PRO A 318 -1.98 -0.20 34.78
CA PRO A 318 -3.32 0.24 35.18
C PRO A 318 -3.31 1.66 35.80
N GLN A 319 -4.29 2.48 35.41
CA GLN A 319 -4.45 3.90 35.79
C GLN A 319 -5.41 4.10 36.98
#